data_AF-A0A316ENU9-F1
#
_entry.id   AF-A0A316ENU9-F1
#
_cell.length_a   1.000
_cell.length_b   1.000
_cell.length_c   1.000
_cell.angle_alpha   90.00
_cell.angle_beta   90.00
_cell.angle_gamma   90.00
#
_symmetry.space_group_name_H-M   'P 1'
#
loop_
_entity.id
_entity.type
_entity.pdbx_description
1 polymer ?
#
loop_
_entity_poly.entity_id
_entity_poly.type
_entity_poly.pdbx_seq_one_letter_code
_entity_poly.pdbx_strand_id
1 'polypeptide(L)'
;MQSPSILRHLEIASVIEGTTLVLLLGIAVPLKHLGGWPIGVQILGPLHGLALLIYLWIAIQAVSGAEWPRGELLRVFLLAVLPLGGFFNATFIARKIDTIEKGQAQ
;
A
#
# COMPACT_ATOMS: atom_id res chain seq x y z
N MET A 1 11.68 -18.96 4.46
CA MET A 1 10.31 -19.18 3.92
C MET A 1 9.48 -17.97 4.31
N GLN A 2 8.85 -17.27 3.36
CA GLN A 2 7.99 -16.14 3.69
C GLN A 2 6.76 -16.66 4.44
N SER A 3 6.40 -16.02 5.55
CA SER A 3 5.14 -16.35 6.22
C SER A 3 3.98 -15.82 5.39
N PRO A 4 2.97 -16.63 5.04
CA PRO A 4 1.78 -16.15 4.30
C PRO A 4 1.09 -14.96 5.00
N SER A 5 1.23 -14.86 6.32
CA SER A 5 0.65 -13.78 7.14
C SER A 5 1.26 -12.41 6.83
N ILE A 6 2.59 -12.28 6.65
CA ILE A 6 3.21 -10.96 6.42
C ILE A 6 2.82 -10.39 5.06
N LEU A 7 2.68 -11.25 4.04
CA LEU A 7 2.21 -10.84 2.72
C LEU A 7 0.74 -10.43 2.75
N ARG A 8 -0.10 -11.14 3.52
CA ARG A 8 -1.49 -10.75 3.72
C ARG A 8 -1.61 -9.40 4.45
N HIS A 9 -0.77 -9.15 5.46
CA HIS A 9 -0.70 -7.84 6.11
C HIS A 9 -0.27 -6.75 5.12
N LEU A 10 0.70 -7.04 4.24
CA LEU A 10 1.15 -6.09 3.22
C LEU A 10 0.03 -5.78 2.20
N GLU A 11 -0.72 -6.79 1.77
CA GLU A 11 -1.88 -6.62 0.89
C GLU A 11 -2.94 -5.70 1.53
N ILE A 12 -3.33 -5.96 2.78
CA ILE A 12 -4.31 -5.15 3.50
C ILE A 12 -3.79 -3.72 3.70
N ALA A 13 -2.54 -3.57 4.14
CA ALA A 13 -1.92 -2.26 4.31
C ALA A 13 -1.90 -1.47 2.99
N SER A 14 -1.66 -2.14 1.87
CA SER A 14 -1.67 -1.54 0.53
C SER A 14 -3.05 -1.01 0.12
N VAL A 15 -4.12 -1.72 0.47
CA VAL A 15 -5.49 -1.24 0.23
C VAL A 15 -5.81 -0.04 1.12
N ILE A 16 -5.42 -0.08 2.40
CA ILE A 16 -5.65 1.02 3.35
C ILE A 16 -4.92 2.28 2.90
N GLU A 17 -3.61 2.18 2.64
CA GLU A 17 -2.78 3.27 2.16
C GLU A 17 -3.37 3.88 0.88
N GLY A 18 -3.63 3.05 -0.15
CA GLY A 18 -4.22 3.51 -1.40
C GLY A 18 -5.58 4.19 -1.20
N THR A 19 -6.44 3.66 -0.32
CA THR A 19 -7.73 4.28 0.00
C THR A 19 -7.54 5.66 0.65
N THR A 20 -6.64 5.78 1.62
CA THR A 20 -6.37 7.07 2.28
C THR A 20 -5.81 8.10 1.30
N LEU A 21 -4.97 7.68 0.33
CA LEU A 21 -4.41 8.54 -0.70
C LEU A 21 -5.49 9.02 -1.70
N VAL A 22 -6.38 8.12 -2.14
CA VAL A 22 -7.53 8.48 -3.00
C VAL A 22 -8.44 9.48 -2.29
N LEU A 23 -8.77 9.25 -1.01
CA LEU A 23 -9.62 10.18 -0.26
C LEU A 23 -8.93 11.55 -0.08
N LEU A 24 -7.62 11.55 0.21
CA LEU A 24 -6.85 12.78 0.36
C LEU A 24 -6.81 13.58 -0.94
N LEU A 25 -6.39 12.96 -2.05
CA LEU A 25 -6.18 13.66 -3.32
C LEU A 25 -7.48 13.87 -4.12
N GLY A 26 -8.40 12.91 -4.07
CA GLY A 26 -9.64 12.93 -4.84
C GLY A 26 -10.78 13.71 -4.17
N ILE A 27 -10.73 13.88 -2.84
CA ILE A 27 -11.80 14.58 -2.10
C ILE A 27 -11.24 15.76 -1.33
N ALA A 28 -10.29 15.54 -0.41
CA ALA A 28 -9.87 16.60 0.52
C ALA A 28 -9.15 17.76 -0.18
N VAL A 29 -8.25 17.47 -1.12
CA VAL A 29 -7.53 18.51 -1.88
C VAL A 29 -8.49 19.33 -2.76
N PRO A 30 -9.38 18.75 -3.58
CA PRO A 30 -10.38 19.51 -4.32
C PRO A 30 -11.28 20.34 -3.40
N LEU A 31 -11.73 19.79 -2.28
CA LEU A 31 -12.63 20.49 -1.36
C LEU A 31 -11.93 21.66 -0.65
N LYS A 32 -10.63 21.54 -0.36
CA LYS A 32 -9.80 22.65 0.14
C LYS A 32 -9.71 23.79 -0.88
N HIS A 33 -9.44 23.49 -2.15
CA HIS A 33 -9.16 24.51 -3.16
C HIS A 33 -10.42 25.10 -3.82
N LEU A 34 -11.48 24.30 -4.00
CA LEU A 34 -12.73 24.71 -4.65
C LEU A 34 -13.80 25.13 -3.64
N GLY A 35 -13.86 24.47 -2.48
CA GLY A 35 -14.88 24.69 -1.46
C GLY A 35 -14.40 25.49 -0.25
N GLY A 36 -13.12 25.88 -0.19
CA GLY A 36 -12.56 26.65 0.92
C GLY A 36 -12.57 25.92 2.28
N TRP A 37 -12.64 24.59 2.29
CA TRP A 37 -12.78 23.78 3.51
C TRP A 37 -11.51 22.95 3.78
N PRO A 38 -10.51 23.51 4.51
CA PRO A 38 -9.19 22.91 4.65
C PRO A 38 -9.14 21.73 5.63
N ILE A 39 -10.16 21.55 6.48
CA ILE A 39 -10.16 20.55 7.55
C ILE A 39 -9.99 19.11 7.02
N GLY A 40 -10.52 18.81 5.83
CA GLY A 40 -10.36 17.50 5.20
C GLY A 40 -8.90 17.12 5.01
N VAL A 41 -8.07 18.06 4.55
CA VAL A 41 -6.62 17.83 4.36
C VAL A 41 -5.89 17.76 5.70
N GLN A 42 -6.31 18.54 6.70
CA GLN A 42 -5.71 18.53 8.04
C GLN A 42 -5.92 17.20 8.77
N ILE A 43 -7.00 16.46 8.47
CA ILE A 43 -7.28 15.15 9.04
C ILE A 43 -6.72 14.03 8.15
N LEU A 44 -7.04 14.04 6.85
CA LEU A 44 -6.62 12.97 5.93
C LEU A 44 -5.13 12.99 5.62
N GLY A 45 -4.46 14.14 5.71
CA GLY A 45 -3.01 14.24 5.50
C GLY A 45 -2.21 13.40 6.52
N PRO A 46 -2.35 13.65 7.83
CA PRO A 46 -1.72 12.83 8.87
C PRO A 46 -2.18 11.37 8.84
N LEU A 47 -3.47 11.10 8.55
CA LEU A 47 -3.98 9.74 8.46
C LEU A 47 -3.30 8.95 7.33
N HIS A 48 -3.20 9.55 6.14
CA HIS A 48 -2.48 8.97 5.02
C HIS A 48 -0.99 8.80 5.32
N GLY A 49 -0.35 9.82 5.90
CA GLY A 49 1.06 9.74 6.29
C GLY A 49 1.34 8.56 7.25
N LEU A 50 0.47 8.35 8.24
CA LEU A 50 0.58 7.21 9.15
C LEU A 50 0.35 5.87 8.42
N ALA A 51 -0.67 5.79 7.54
CA ALA A 51 -0.93 4.60 6.74
C ALA A 51 0.26 4.24 5.85
N LEU A 52 0.90 5.23 5.22
CA LEU A 52 2.12 5.06 4.43
C LEU A 52 3.27 4.52 5.27
N LEU A 53 3.50 5.05 6.48
CA LEU A 53 4.57 4.55 7.36
C LEU A 53 4.33 3.10 7.80
N ILE A 54 3.08 2.74 8.13
CA ILE A 54 2.71 1.36 8.47
C ILE A 54 2.93 0.44 7.27
N TYR A 55 2.49 0.86 6.08
CA TYR A 55 2.70 0.13 4.84
C TYR A 55 4.20 -0.11 4.57
N LEU A 56 5.02 0.94 4.68
CA LEU A 56 6.47 0.85 4.47
C LEU A 56 7.13 -0.09 5.48
N TRP A 57 6.73 -0.02 6.75
CA TRP A 57 7.22 -0.93 7.79
C TRP A 57 6.94 -2.39 7.47
N ILE A 58 5.70 -2.70 7.05
CA ILE A 58 5.30 -4.06 6.66
C ILE A 58 6.02 -4.49 5.37
N ALA A 59 6.18 -3.58 4.39
CA ALA A 59 6.87 -3.85 3.14
C ALA A 59 8.35 -4.21 3.39
N ILE A 60 9.03 -3.47 4.27
CA ILE A 60 10.41 -3.76 4.65
C ILE A 60 10.50 -5.14 5.30
N GLN A 61 9.58 -5.49 6.21
CA GLN A 61 9.56 -6.83 6.83
C GLN A 61 9.30 -7.94 5.80
N ALA A 62 8.34 -7.75 4.90
CA ALA A 62 8.00 -8.71 3.86
C ALA A 62 9.18 -8.97 2.92
N VAL A 63 9.91 -7.91 2.52
CA VAL A 63 11.07 -8.05 1.64
C VAL A 63 12.31 -8.53 2.41
N SER A 64 12.50 -8.17 3.68
CA SER A 64 13.62 -8.67 4.47
C SER A 64 13.53 -10.19 4.71
N GLY A 65 12.32 -10.74 4.65
CA GLY A 65 12.07 -12.19 4.75
C GLY A 65 12.30 -12.98 3.47
N ALA A 66 12.66 -12.35 2.33
CA ALA A 66 12.88 -13.04 1.06
C ALA A 66 13.69 -12.28 0.01
N GLU A 67 14.29 -13.00 -0.92
CA GLU A 67 15.02 -12.42 -2.06
C GLU A 67 14.06 -11.93 -3.15
N TRP A 68 13.33 -10.85 -2.88
CA TRP A 68 12.54 -10.18 -3.92
C TRP A 68 13.47 -9.52 -4.94
N PRO A 69 13.21 -9.68 -6.25
CA PRO A 69 13.93 -8.93 -7.29
C PRO A 69 13.84 -7.41 -7.04
N ARG A 70 14.93 -6.68 -7.29
CA ARG A 70 14.99 -5.21 -7.12
C ARG A 70 13.85 -4.48 -7.87
N GLY A 71 13.41 -5.02 -9.00
CA GLY A 71 12.29 -4.47 -9.77
C GLY A 71 10.94 -4.57 -9.03
N GLU A 72 10.70 -5.64 -8.27
CA GLU A 72 9.47 -5.80 -7.48
C GLU A 72 9.47 -4.86 -6.28
N LEU A 73 10.61 -4.73 -5.60
CA LEU A 73 10.83 -3.71 -4.58
C LEU A 73 10.47 -2.33 -5.11
N LEU A 74 11.11 -1.91 -6.20
CA LEU A 74 10.89 -0.59 -6.79
C LEU A 74 9.42 -0.38 -7.17
N ARG A 75 8.77 -1.41 -7.72
CA ARG A 75 7.34 -1.37 -8.06
C ARG A 75 6.46 -1.12 -6.84
N VAL A 76 6.70 -1.84 -5.74
CA VAL A 76 5.96 -1.71 -4.48
C VAL A 76 6.05 -0.27 -3.96
N PHE A 77 7.24 0.33 -3.95
CA PHE A 77 7.45 1.72 -3.54
C PHE A 77 6.83 2.74 -4.51
N LEU A 78 7.03 2.58 -5.82
CA LEU A 78 6.51 3.53 -6.82
C LEU A 78 4.98 3.56 -6.83
N LEU A 79 4.34 2.40 -6.71
CA LEU A 79 2.89 2.30 -6.67
C LEU A 79 2.30 2.87 -5.37
N ALA A 80 3.03 2.87 -4.25
CA ALA A 80 2.54 3.48 -3.02
C ALA A 80 2.42 5.02 -3.08
N VAL A 81 3.02 5.68 -4.07
CA VAL A 81 2.92 7.15 -4.24
C VAL A 81 1.84 7.53 -5.26
N LEU A 82 1.42 6.59 -6.08
CA LEU A 82 0.41 6.83 -7.11
C LEU A 82 -0.99 6.68 -6.50
N PRO A 83 -1.94 7.59 -6.81
CA PRO A 83 -3.27 7.61 -6.19
C PRO A 83 -4.04 6.29 -6.30
N LEU A 84 -3.75 5.44 -7.27
CA LEU A 84 -4.37 4.11 -7.38
C LEU A 84 -3.37 2.95 -7.20
N GLY A 85 -2.09 3.25 -6.99
CA GLY A 85 -1.06 2.24 -6.99
C GLY A 85 -1.13 1.30 -5.79
N GLY A 86 -1.63 1.76 -4.63
CA GLY A 86 -1.93 0.88 -3.49
C GLY A 86 -2.87 -0.30 -3.84
N PHE A 87 -3.86 -0.09 -4.71
CA PHE A 87 -4.76 -1.16 -5.18
C PHE A 87 -4.08 -2.11 -6.16
N PHE A 88 -3.23 -1.57 -7.05
CA PHE A 88 -2.43 -2.39 -7.97
C PHE A 88 -1.40 -3.24 -7.23
N ASN A 89 -0.79 -2.69 -6.17
CA ASN A 89 0.09 -3.41 -5.27
C ASN A 89 -0.65 -4.54 -4.56
N ALA A 90 -1.84 -4.29 -3.99
CA ALA A 90 -2.63 -5.32 -3.34
C ALA A 90 -2.91 -6.50 -4.28
N THR A 91 -3.34 -6.21 -5.51
CA THR A 91 -3.58 -7.25 -6.53
C THR A 91 -2.32 -8.04 -6.87
N PHE A 92 -1.18 -7.37 -6.98
CA PHE A 92 0.11 -8.00 -7.24
C PHE A 92 0.54 -8.91 -6.08
N ILE A 93 0.40 -8.44 -4.85
CA ILE A 93 0.76 -9.19 -3.63
C ILE A 93 -0.15 -10.42 -3.49
N ALA A 94 -1.46 -10.28 -3.71
CA ALA A 94 -2.41 -11.40 -3.68
C ALA A 94 -2.02 -12.51 -4.67
N ARG A 95 -1.66 -12.15 -5.91
CA ARG A 95 -1.17 -13.11 -6.91
C ARG A 95 0.12 -13.80 -6.47
N LYS A 96 0.99 -13.08 -5.75
CA LYS A 96 2.24 -13.64 -5.22
C LYS A 96 1.98 -14.64 -4.10
N ILE A 97 1.02 -14.35 -3.21
CA ILE A 97 0.57 -15.26 -2.15
C ILE A 97 0.08 -16.57 -2.78
N ASP A 98 -0.84 -16.50 -3.75
CA ASP A 98 -1.37 -17.69 -4.45
C ASP A 98 -0.27 -18.53 -5.10
N THR A 99 0.75 -17.88 -5.67
CA THR A 99 1.89 -18.55 -6.31
C THR A 99 2.75 -19.30 -5.30
N ILE A 100 2.99 -18.68 -4.13
CA ILE A 100 3.77 -19.29 -3.04
C ILE A 100 2.99 -20.47 -2.43
N GLU A 101 1.70 -20.31 -2.16
CA GLU A 101 0.86 -21.37 -1.58
C GLU A 101 0.75 -22.59 -2.50
N LYS A 102 0.56 -22.39 -3.81
CA LYS A 102 0.53 -23.50 -4.79
C LYS A 102 1.86 -24.23 -4.89
N GLY A 103 2.99 -23.52 -4.79
CA GLY A 103 4.32 -24.12 -4.81
C GLY A 103 4.67 -24.89 -3.54
N GLN A 104 3.99 -24.64 -2.42
CA GLN A 104 4.14 -25.41 -1.18
C GLN A 104 3.26 -26.67 -1.13
N ALA A 105 2.22 -26.72 -1.95
CA ALA A 105 1.28 -27.84 -2.03
C ALA A 105 1.71 -28.95 -3.02
N GLN A 106 2.80 -28.74 -3.75
CA GLN A 106 3.44 -29.71 -4.66
C GLN A 106 4.71 -30.27 -4.02
#